data_AF-A0A7D7VLX2-F1
#
_entry.id   AF-A0A7D7VLX2-F1
#
_cell.length_a   1.000
_cell.length_b   1.000
_cell.length_c   1.000
_cell.angle_alpha   90.00
_cell.angle_beta   90.00
_cell.angle_gamma   90.00
#
_symmetry.space_group_name_H-M   'P 1'
#
loop_
_entity.id
_entity.type
_entity.pdbx_description
1 polymer ?
#
loop_
_entity_poly.entity_id
_entity_poly.type
_entity_poly.pdbx_seq_one_letter_code
_entity_poly.pdbx_strand_id
1 'polypeptide(L)'
;MDYSITGLFEAFSEAPRPNFNEITTHAIDECTECKELSRSFEEYSVVDVPDTLLEYHGNDITLFSSKAFRYYLPSFIKYAIEVPDSNAHENILYNLSPDDPNSDFWSGRCDQFNSYEKEALISYLKYRLSICDVTEVNCIDSGIKYWNQK
;
A
#
# COMPACT_ATOMS: atom_id res chain seq x y z
N MET A 1 -11.95 -13.72 11.50
CA MET A 1 -10.55 -13.88 11.03
C MET A 1 -9.82 -12.74 11.68
N ASP A 2 -8.95 -13.05 12.63
CA ASP A 2 -8.20 -12.02 13.36
C ASP A 2 -7.08 -11.53 12.45
N TYR A 3 -6.99 -10.21 12.29
CA TYR A 3 -5.91 -9.60 11.53
C TYR A 3 -4.58 -9.78 12.28
N SER A 4 -3.50 -10.12 11.57
CA SER A 4 -2.16 -10.19 12.14
C SER A 4 -1.11 -9.62 11.19
N ILE A 5 -0.12 -8.93 11.75
CA ILE A 5 1.01 -8.38 10.99
C ILE A 5 1.81 -9.52 10.34
N THR A 6 2.05 -10.62 11.05
CA THR A 6 2.75 -11.79 10.48
C THR A 6 2.03 -12.34 9.24
N GLY A 7 0.71 -12.55 9.33
CA GLY A 7 -0.09 -13.02 8.20
C GLY A 7 -0.11 -12.05 7.02
N LEU A 8 -0.05 -10.74 7.28
CA LEU A 8 0.12 -9.74 6.24
C LEU A 8 1.44 -9.94 5.47
N PHE A 9 2.58 -10.01 6.16
CA PHE A 9 3.87 -10.19 5.47
C PHE A 9 3.97 -11.54 4.77
N GLU A 10 3.40 -12.60 5.34
CA GLU A 10 3.33 -13.92 4.70
C GLU A 10 2.54 -13.88 3.38
N ALA A 11 1.40 -13.18 3.34
CA ALA A 11 0.58 -13.06 2.13
C ALA A 11 1.34 -12.38 0.97
N PHE A 12 2.27 -11.48 1.29
CA PHE A 12 3.08 -10.71 0.33
C PHE A 12 4.51 -11.26 0.15
N SER A 13 4.83 -12.42 0.73
CA SER A 13 6.19 -13.00 0.68
C SER A 13 6.70 -13.28 -0.74
N GLU A 14 5.79 -13.51 -1.69
CA GLU A 14 6.08 -13.75 -3.10
C GLU A 14 6.03 -12.47 -3.97
N ALA A 15 5.83 -11.29 -3.36
CA ALA A 15 5.87 -10.03 -4.08
C ALA A 15 7.30 -9.76 -4.59
N PRO A 16 7.49 -9.55 -5.90
CA PRO A 16 8.83 -9.42 -6.46
C PRO A 16 9.44 -8.07 -6.08
N ARG A 17 10.63 -8.09 -5.47
CA ARG A 17 11.39 -6.88 -5.14
C ARG A 17 11.65 -6.03 -6.40
N PRO A 18 11.31 -4.73 -6.41
CA PRO A 18 11.65 -3.84 -7.52
C PRO A 18 13.14 -3.53 -7.50
N ASN A 19 13.74 -3.37 -8.68
CA ASN A 19 15.02 -2.67 -8.82
C ASN A 19 14.80 -1.16 -8.84
N PHE A 20 15.88 -0.38 -8.78
CA PHE A 20 15.84 1.09 -8.75
C PHE A 20 14.91 1.72 -9.80
N ASN A 21 14.96 1.26 -11.04
CA ASN A 21 14.15 1.79 -12.15
C ASN A 21 12.71 1.28 -12.16
N GLU A 22 12.38 0.32 -11.30
CA GLU A 22 11.04 -0.25 -11.16
C GLU A 22 10.31 0.29 -9.92
N ILE A 23 10.91 1.19 -9.13
CA ILE A 23 10.27 1.72 -7.91
C ILE A 23 9.12 2.66 -8.29
N THR A 24 9.33 3.57 -9.24
CA THR A 24 8.35 4.60 -9.61
C THR A 24 7.77 4.42 -11.00
N THR A 25 6.65 5.08 -11.27
CA THR A 25 6.00 5.06 -12.59
C THR A 25 6.68 5.95 -13.64
N HIS A 26 7.20 7.11 -13.23
CA HIS A 26 7.90 8.02 -14.11
C HIS A 26 9.36 7.58 -14.32
N ALA A 27 9.92 7.94 -15.49
CA ALA A 27 11.34 7.78 -15.74
C ALA A 27 12.16 8.63 -14.75
N ILE A 28 13.12 7.98 -14.07
CA ILE A 28 13.95 8.58 -13.02
C ILE A 28 14.78 9.79 -13.47
N ASP A 29 15.08 9.90 -14.77
CA ASP A 29 15.88 11.00 -15.31
C ASP A 29 15.03 12.23 -15.62
N GLU A 30 13.70 12.10 -15.54
CA GLU A 30 12.73 13.15 -15.88
C GLU A 30 11.94 13.65 -14.65
N CYS A 31 12.04 12.97 -13.51
CA CYS A 31 11.32 13.33 -12.29
C CYS A 31 12.20 13.21 -11.04
N THR A 32 12.56 14.37 -10.46
CA THR A 32 13.41 14.45 -9.26
C THR A 32 12.79 13.74 -8.06
N GLU A 33 11.48 13.91 -7.83
CA GLU A 33 10.74 13.30 -6.73
C GLU A 33 10.74 11.77 -6.85
N CYS A 34 10.48 11.24 -8.04
CA CYS A 34 10.54 9.79 -8.29
C CYS A 34 11.96 9.22 -8.12
N LYS A 35 12.98 9.98 -8.49
CA LYS A 35 14.38 9.61 -8.28
C LYS A 35 14.75 9.59 -6.80
N GLU A 36 14.28 10.55 -6.02
CA GLU A 36 14.45 10.59 -4.57
C GLU A 36 13.75 9.39 -3.92
N LEU A 37 12.48 9.16 -4.23
CA LEU A 37 11.71 8.03 -3.73
C LEU A 37 12.40 6.69 -4.06
N SER A 38 12.90 6.53 -5.28
CA SER A 38 13.65 5.33 -5.68
C SER A 38 14.90 5.11 -4.82
N ARG A 39 15.67 6.17 -4.54
CA ARG A 39 16.87 6.09 -3.69
C ARG A 39 16.52 5.76 -2.24
N SER A 40 15.44 6.34 -1.73
CA SER A 40 14.99 6.12 -0.35
C SER A 40 14.60 4.65 -0.10
N PHE A 41 14.10 3.95 -1.11
CA PHE A 41 13.56 2.60 -0.93
C PHE A 41 14.47 1.47 -1.47
N GLU A 42 15.36 1.72 -2.44
CA GLU A 42 16.06 0.64 -3.16
C GLU A 42 16.84 -0.35 -2.27
N GLU A 43 17.41 0.13 -1.16
CA GLU A 43 18.25 -0.68 -0.29
C GLU A 43 17.43 -1.56 0.68
N TYR A 44 16.19 -1.17 0.97
CA TYR A 44 15.40 -1.80 2.02
C TYR A 44 14.69 -3.07 1.55
N SER A 45 14.69 -4.07 2.44
CA SER A 45 13.72 -5.15 2.35
C SER A 45 12.36 -4.66 2.86
N VAL A 46 11.27 -5.32 2.48
CA VAL A 46 9.93 -4.95 2.95
C VAL A 46 9.81 -4.96 4.49
N VAL A 47 10.59 -5.78 5.20
CA VAL A 47 10.53 -5.86 6.67
C VAL A 47 11.43 -4.82 7.37
N ASP A 48 12.35 -4.20 6.64
CA ASP A 48 13.41 -3.35 7.22
C ASP A 48 13.24 -1.86 6.87
N VAL A 49 12.11 -1.46 6.26
CA VAL A 49 11.88 -0.04 5.91
C VAL A 49 11.74 0.79 7.19
N PRO A 50 12.55 1.85 7.40
CA PRO A 50 12.44 2.71 8.56
C PRO A 50 11.11 3.46 8.62
N ASP A 51 10.49 3.49 9.81
CA ASP A 51 9.26 4.25 10.09
C ASP A 51 9.36 5.73 9.65
N THR A 52 10.53 6.35 9.80
CA THR A 52 10.76 7.74 9.36
C THR A 52 10.62 7.91 7.84
N LEU A 53 10.98 6.90 7.05
CA LEU A 53 10.78 6.93 5.60
C LEU A 53 9.32 6.67 5.23
N LEU A 54 8.65 5.76 5.95
CA LEU A 54 7.22 5.48 5.76
C LEU A 54 6.36 6.72 6.06
N GLU A 55 6.69 7.47 7.11
CA GLU A 55 6.04 8.76 7.42
C GLU A 55 6.31 9.79 6.33
N TYR A 56 7.59 10.01 5.99
CA TYR A 56 8.02 11.06 5.06
C TYR A 56 7.42 10.85 3.66
N HIS A 57 7.43 9.61 3.18
CA HIS A 57 6.94 9.24 1.84
C HIS A 57 5.48 8.74 1.85
N GLY A 58 4.72 8.96 2.92
CA GLY A 58 3.32 8.52 3.01
C GLY A 58 2.44 9.04 1.86
N ASN A 59 2.62 10.30 1.47
CA ASN A 59 1.91 10.92 0.34
C ASN A 59 2.40 10.42 -1.03
N ASP A 60 3.64 9.94 -1.09
CA ASP A 60 4.32 9.60 -2.33
C ASP A 60 4.02 8.16 -2.76
N ILE A 61 3.26 7.42 -1.95
CA ILE A 61 2.87 6.04 -2.25
C ILE A 61 2.14 5.90 -3.60
N THR A 62 1.48 6.97 -4.04
CA THR A 62 0.82 7.04 -5.35
C THR A 62 1.79 7.08 -6.53
N LEU A 63 3.05 7.43 -6.30
CA LEU A 63 4.12 7.46 -7.30
C LEU A 63 4.78 6.09 -7.51
N PHE A 64 4.55 5.14 -6.59
CA PHE A 64 5.06 3.78 -6.79
C PHE A 64 4.45 3.13 -8.03
N SER A 65 5.30 2.39 -8.74
CA SER A 65 4.85 1.42 -9.74
C SER A 65 3.99 0.34 -9.09
N SER A 66 3.19 -0.38 -9.88
CA SER A 66 2.40 -1.52 -9.36
C SER A 66 3.27 -2.55 -8.61
N LYS A 67 4.47 -2.81 -9.13
CA LYS A 67 5.44 -3.75 -8.54
C LYS A 67 5.93 -3.27 -7.18
N ALA A 68 6.35 -2.00 -7.09
CA ALA A 68 6.88 -1.43 -5.87
C ALA A 68 5.80 -1.20 -4.81
N PHE A 69 4.62 -0.76 -5.23
CA PHE A 69 3.46 -0.65 -4.36
C PHE A 69 3.15 -2.00 -3.72
N ARG A 70 2.99 -3.06 -4.53
CA ARG A 70 2.76 -4.42 -4.03
C ARG A 70 3.86 -4.89 -3.06
N TYR A 71 5.13 -4.63 -3.36
CA TYR A 71 6.24 -5.06 -2.53
C TYR A 71 6.31 -4.32 -1.18
N TYR A 72 6.18 -2.98 -1.15
CA TYR A 72 6.35 -2.19 0.08
C TYR A 72 5.08 -1.99 0.91
N LEU A 73 3.89 -2.26 0.34
CA LEU A 73 2.59 -2.06 0.99
C LEU A 73 2.48 -2.69 2.39
N PRO A 74 3.00 -3.91 2.67
CA PRO A 74 2.95 -4.49 4.01
C PRO A 74 3.61 -3.62 5.08
N SER A 75 4.76 -3.00 4.77
CA SER A 75 5.47 -2.09 5.68
C SER A 75 4.63 -0.85 5.99
N PHE A 76 4.01 -0.24 4.98
CA PHE A 76 3.13 0.91 5.20
C PHE A 76 1.88 0.55 6.01
N ILE A 77 1.26 -0.61 5.75
CA ILE A 77 0.11 -1.08 6.54
C ILE A 77 0.52 -1.33 7.99
N LYS A 78 1.66 -1.99 8.24
CA LYS A 78 2.19 -2.17 9.60
C LYS A 78 2.34 -0.83 10.30
N TYR A 79 2.99 0.13 9.63
CA TYR A 79 3.22 1.46 10.17
C TYR A 79 1.91 2.22 10.46
N ALA A 80 0.94 2.18 9.54
CA ALA A 80 -0.39 2.79 9.73
C ALA A 80 -1.15 2.21 10.94
N ILE A 81 -0.92 0.94 11.28
CA ILE A 81 -1.51 0.31 12.47
C ILE A 81 -0.83 0.78 13.76
N GLU A 82 0.50 0.89 13.73
CA GLU A 82 1.30 1.32 14.88
C GLU A 82 1.18 2.84 15.13
N VAL A 83 0.94 3.62 14.07
CA VAL A 83 0.79 5.07 14.09
C VAL A 83 -0.47 5.51 13.32
N PRO A 84 -1.66 5.36 13.92
CA PRO A 84 -2.95 5.61 13.24
C PRO A 84 -3.19 7.05 12.77
N ASP A 85 -2.52 8.02 13.37
CA ASP A 85 -2.62 9.45 13.03
C ASP A 85 -1.52 9.89 12.03
N SER A 86 -0.82 8.94 11.42
CA SER A 86 0.24 9.20 10.43
C SER A 86 -0.34 9.63 9.09
N ASN A 87 0.46 10.39 8.33
CA ASN A 87 0.15 10.70 6.94
C ASN A 87 0.07 9.43 6.07
N ALA A 88 0.88 8.42 6.38
CA ALA A 88 0.86 7.13 5.70
C ALA A 88 -0.50 6.42 5.82
N HIS A 89 -1.16 6.53 6.98
CA HIS A 89 -2.44 5.88 7.22
C HIS A 89 -3.54 6.37 6.27
N GLU A 90 -3.75 7.68 6.16
CA GLU A 90 -4.76 8.26 5.26
C GLU A 90 -4.50 7.86 3.80
N ASN A 91 -3.24 7.94 3.38
CA ASN A 91 -2.84 7.60 2.02
C ASN A 91 -3.01 6.11 1.72
N ILE A 92 -2.77 5.23 2.69
CA ILE A 92 -3.02 3.78 2.54
C ILE A 92 -4.51 3.52 2.34
N LEU A 93 -5.37 4.16 3.12
CA LEU A 93 -6.82 4.00 2.94
C LEU A 93 -7.25 4.48 1.55
N TYR A 94 -6.78 5.65 1.11
CA TYR A 94 -7.06 6.13 -0.24
C TYR A 94 -6.59 5.14 -1.32
N ASN A 95 -5.40 4.54 -1.12
CA ASN A 95 -4.83 3.58 -2.06
C ASN A 95 -5.42 2.16 -2.02
N LEU A 96 -6.25 1.86 -1.03
CA LEU A 96 -6.98 0.60 -0.91
C LEU A 96 -8.49 0.75 -1.16
N SER A 97 -8.97 1.98 -1.35
CA SER A 97 -10.37 2.31 -1.51
C SER A 97 -10.57 3.23 -2.72
N PRO A 98 -10.49 2.69 -3.95
CA PRO A 98 -10.56 3.50 -5.15
C PRO A 98 -11.92 4.18 -5.31
N ASP A 99 -11.92 5.50 -5.49
CA ASP A 99 -13.12 6.29 -5.81
C ASP A 99 -13.69 5.93 -7.19
N ASP A 100 -12.80 5.64 -8.15
CA ASP A 100 -13.14 5.11 -9.47
C ASP A 100 -12.43 3.77 -9.72
N PRO A 101 -13.10 2.63 -9.40
CA PRO A 101 -12.52 1.31 -9.54
C PRO A 101 -12.25 0.89 -10.99
N ASN A 102 -12.76 1.65 -11.98
CA ASN A 102 -12.59 1.36 -13.41
C ASN A 102 -11.45 2.18 -14.04
N SER A 103 -10.82 3.10 -13.30
CA SER A 103 -9.69 3.86 -13.86
C SER A 103 -8.50 2.94 -14.20
N ASP A 104 -7.78 3.27 -15.27
CA ASP A 104 -6.60 2.53 -15.71
C ASP A 104 -5.49 2.51 -14.64
N PHE A 105 -5.41 3.57 -13.85
CA PHE A 105 -4.46 3.69 -12.74
C PHE A 105 -4.71 2.63 -11.67
N TRP A 106 -5.95 2.54 -11.17
CA TRP A 106 -6.29 1.58 -10.11
C TRP A 106 -6.32 0.14 -10.61
N SER A 107 -6.87 -0.10 -11.81
CA SER A 107 -6.90 -1.45 -12.38
C SER A 107 -5.48 -1.99 -12.60
N GLY A 108 -4.59 -1.24 -13.26
CA GLY A 108 -3.20 -1.66 -13.49
C GLY A 108 -2.36 -1.86 -12.22
N ARG A 109 -2.68 -1.14 -11.13
CA ARG A 109 -2.02 -1.31 -9.83
C ARG A 109 -2.51 -2.56 -9.10
N CYS A 110 -3.81 -2.77 -9.05
CA CYS A 110 -4.44 -3.81 -8.22
C CYS A 110 -4.55 -5.17 -8.93
N ASP A 111 -4.51 -5.23 -10.26
CA ASP A 111 -4.62 -6.48 -11.03
C ASP A 111 -3.43 -7.44 -10.82
N GLN A 112 -2.33 -6.96 -10.23
CA GLN A 112 -1.15 -7.78 -9.92
C GLN A 112 -1.26 -8.57 -8.60
N PHE A 113 -2.30 -8.33 -7.81
CA PHE A 113 -2.47 -8.94 -6.49
C PHE A 113 -3.09 -10.33 -6.63
N ASN A 114 -2.50 -11.31 -5.95
CA ASN A 114 -3.04 -12.67 -5.87
C ASN A 114 -4.17 -12.76 -4.81
N SER A 115 -4.85 -13.90 -4.75
CA SER A 115 -5.97 -14.09 -3.81
C SER A 115 -5.58 -13.94 -2.34
N TYR A 116 -4.40 -14.41 -1.93
CA TYR A 116 -3.92 -14.31 -0.56
C TYR A 116 -3.63 -12.85 -0.17
N GLU A 117 -3.01 -12.09 -1.07
CA GLU A 117 -2.74 -10.67 -0.87
C GLU A 117 -4.05 -9.88 -0.73
N LYS A 118 -5.03 -10.14 -1.60
CA LYS A 118 -6.37 -9.53 -1.52
C LYS A 118 -7.08 -9.87 -0.21
N GLU A 119 -7.03 -11.12 0.24
CA GLU A 119 -7.61 -11.53 1.53
C GLU A 119 -6.96 -10.82 2.71
N ALA A 120 -5.64 -10.61 2.67
CA ALA A 120 -4.91 -9.86 3.68
C ALA A 120 -5.33 -8.37 3.70
N LEU A 121 -5.50 -7.75 2.54
CA LEU A 121 -6.01 -6.37 2.42
C LEU A 121 -7.45 -6.23 2.93
N ILE A 122 -8.33 -7.17 2.59
CA ILE A 122 -9.70 -7.20 3.13
C ILE A 122 -9.68 -7.35 4.65
N SER A 123 -8.79 -8.20 5.18
CA SER A 123 -8.64 -8.39 6.62
C SER A 123 -8.14 -7.12 7.32
N TYR A 124 -7.18 -6.41 6.71
CA TYR A 124 -6.73 -5.10 7.17
C TYR A 124 -7.89 -4.08 7.19
N LEU A 125 -8.62 -3.94 6.10
CA LEU A 125 -9.75 -3.01 6.02
C LEU A 125 -10.84 -3.33 7.03
N LYS A 126 -11.16 -4.61 7.26
CA LYS A 126 -12.10 -5.04 8.31
C LYS A 126 -11.59 -4.73 9.72
N TYR A 127 -10.29 -4.93 9.96
CA TYR A 127 -9.67 -4.53 11.21
C TYR A 127 -9.81 -3.02 11.42
N ARG A 128 -9.47 -2.21 10.41
CA ARG A 128 -9.62 -0.75 10.51
C ARG A 128 -11.07 -0.35 10.75
N LEU A 129 -12.03 -0.95 10.04
CA LEU A 129 -13.47 -0.70 10.24
C LEU A 129 -13.91 -0.94 11.71
N SER A 130 -13.25 -1.86 12.42
CA SER A 130 -13.57 -2.16 13.82
C SER A 130 -13.07 -1.12 14.83
N ILE A 131 -12.14 -0.25 14.41
CA ILE A 131 -11.48 0.73 15.30
C ILE A 131 -11.57 2.18 14.79
N CYS A 132 -12.02 2.40 13.55
CA CYS A 132 -12.08 3.73 12.94
C CYS A 132 -13.20 4.60 13.52
N ASP A 133 -13.10 5.90 13.27
CA ASP A 133 -14.24 6.80 13.46
C ASP A 133 -15.20 6.76 12.26
N VAL A 134 -16.31 7.50 12.37
CA VAL A 134 -17.39 7.52 11.36
C VAL A 134 -16.96 8.13 10.01
N THR A 135 -15.89 8.92 9.97
CA THR A 135 -15.46 9.65 8.78
C THR A 135 -14.80 8.73 7.75
N GLU A 136 -14.17 7.65 8.20
CA GLU A 136 -13.47 6.69 7.35
C GLU A 136 -14.36 5.54 6.86
N VAL A 137 -15.51 5.30 7.50
CA VAL A 137 -16.37 4.12 7.27
C VAL A 137 -16.71 3.95 5.78
N ASN A 138 -17.11 5.02 5.10
CA ASN A 138 -17.49 4.96 3.68
C ASN A 138 -16.31 4.60 2.78
N CYS A 139 -15.13 5.14 3.09
CA CYS A 139 -13.89 4.84 2.38
C CYS A 139 -13.55 3.35 2.57
N ILE A 140 -13.53 2.87 3.81
CA ILE A 140 -13.19 1.48 4.13
C ILE A 140 -14.18 0.49 3.51
N ASP A 141 -15.49 0.74 3.61
CA ASP A 141 -16.53 -0.10 3.02
C ASP A 141 -16.40 -0.20 1.50
N SER A 142 -16.03 0.90 0.85
CA SER A 142 -15.82 0.93 -0.61
C SER A 142 -14.62 0.09 -1.02
N GLY A 143 -13.51 0.20 -0.27
CA GLY A 143 -12.35 -0.68 -0.44
C GLY A 143 -12.71 -2.15 -0.25
N ILE A 144 -13.42 -2.51 0.83
CA ILE A 144 -13.86 -3.90 1.07
C ILE A 144 -14.69 -4.42 -0.10
N LYS A 145 -15.63 -3.63 -0.63
CA LYS A 145 -16.44 -4.02 -1.80
C LYS A 145 -15.57 -4.22 -3.04
N TYR A 146 -14.62 -3.33 -3.30
CA TYR A 146 -13.71 -3.41 -4.43
C TYR A 146 -12.91 -4.73 -4.41
N TRP A 147 -12.25 -5.02 -3.30
CA TRP A 147 -11.40 -6.22 -3.19
C TRP A 147 -12.18 -7.54 -3.20
N ASN A 148 -13.46 -7.54 -2.82
CA ASN A 148 -14.31 -8.75 -2.92
C ASN A 148 -14.78 -9.06 -4.36
N GLN A 149 -14.70 -8.10 -5.28
CA GLN A 149 -15.14 -8.26 -6.67
C GLN A 149 -14.00 -8.63 -7.63
N LYS A 150 -12.75 -8.44 -7.20
CA LYS A 150 -11.53 -8.60 -8.00
C LYS A 150 -10.86 -9.95 -7.77
#